data_AF-A0A7J5TEZ3-F1
#
_entry.id   AF-A0A7J5TEZ3-F1
#
_cell.length_a   1.000
_cell.length_b   1.000
_cell.length_c   1.000
_cell.angle_alpha   90.00
_cell.angle_beta   90.00
_cell.angle_gamma   90.00
#
_symmetry.space_group_name_H-M   'P 1'
#
loop_
_entity.id
_entity.type
_entity.pdbx_description
1 polymer ?
#
loop_
_entity_poly.entity_id
_entity_poly.type
_entity_poly.pdbx_seq_one_letter_code
_entity_poly.pdbx_strand_id
1 'polypeptide(L)'
;LDVIVKEFGTVDLAELDIAAMLTALTQMAQRHGIEVPSTVTTVGRALVTLEGLLDEFIPDVNMIQIISDHIAASTSKKDFAKDEAKSLVIEGHQALHSLLAAANELKVASRMLTRGQLRVNMEMVGSQEPIHLLANMVNRLTMALIVVGLFIGSSIVYYAGIKPVIFGIPIVGFLGYVIAFVLSVWIVFDIYFKGRSNKKR
;
A
#
# COMPACT_ATOMS: atom_id res chain seq x y z
N LEU A 1 -7.71 5.79 -20.73
CA LEU A 1 -7.81 7.19 -20.26
C LEU A 1 -6.69 8.02 -20.86
N ASP A 2 -5.43 7.66 -20.63
CA ASP A 2 -4.24 8.42 -21.10
C ASP A 2 -4.22 8.70 -22.62
N VAL A 3 -4.70 7.76 -23.44
CA VAL A 3 -4.81 7.96 -24.90
C VAL A 3 -5.85 9.04 -25.24
N ILE A 4 -7.03 9.01 -24.61
CA ILE A 4 -8.09 10.00 -24.80
C ILE A 4 -7.63 11.37 -24.28
N VAL A 5 -6.94 11.41 -23.15
CA VAL A 5 -6.39 12.66 -22.59
C VAL A 5 -5.28 13.23 -23.47
N LYS A 6 -4.47 12.38 -24.11
CA LYS A 6 -3.43 12.84 -25.04
C LYS A 6 -4.00 13.33 -26.37
N GLU A 7 -5.12 12.75 -26.82
CA GLU A 7 -5.72 13.03 -28.13
C GLU A 7 -6.70 14.21 -28.08
N PHE A 8 -7.44 14.37 -26.98
CA PHE A 8 -8.43 15.44 -26.80
C PHE A 8 -8.03 16.48 -25.75
N GLY A 9 -7.03 16.20 -24.90
CA GLY A 9 -6.65 17.11 -23.81
C GLY A 9 -5.64 18.20 -24.19
N THR A 10 -5.09 18.17 -25.40
CA THR A 10 -4.17 19.21 -25.91
C THR A 10 -4.71 19.96 -27.14
N VAL A 11 -5.90 19.59 -27.59
CA VAL A 11 -6.59 20.27 -28.70
C VAL A 11 -7.19 21.55 -28.14
N ASP A 12 -7.08 22.65 -28.89
CA ASP A 12 -7.76 23.89 -28.52
C ASP A 12 -9.27 23.59 -28.42
N LEU A 13 -9.94 24.13 -27.40
CA LEU A 13 -11.35 23.84 -27.19
C LEU A 13 -12.22 24.27 -28.39
N ALA A 14 -11.72 25.17 -29.24
CA ALA A 14 -12.35 25.55 -30.50
C ALA A 14 -12.33 24.46 -31.58
N GLU A 15 -11.39 23.51 -31.50
CA GLU A 15 -11.22 22.40 -32.46
C GLU A 15 -11.63 21.05 -31.85
N LEU A 16 -12.20 21.07 -30.64
CA LEU A 16 -12.58 19.87 -29.91
C LEU A 16 -13.90 19.32 -30.43
N ASP A 17 -13.85 18.15 -31.07
CA ASP A 17 -15.04 17.36 -31.43
C ASP A 17 -15.60 16.64 -30.18
N ILE A 18 -16.69 17.20 -29.64
CA ILE A 18 -17.34 16.70 -28.41
C ILE A 18 -17.99 15.34 -28.67
N ALA A 19 -18.52 15.12 -29.87
CA ALA A 19 -19.10 13.84 -30.28
C ALA A 19 -18.06 12.72 -30.33
N ALA A 20 -16.88 12.97 -30.91
CA ALA A 20 -15.78 12.01 -30.97
C ALA A 20 -15.24 11.70 -29.57
N MET A 21 -15.07 12.72 -28.73
CA MET A 21 -14.60 12.56 -27.35
C MET A 21 -15.58 11.73 -26.50
N LEU A 22 -16.88 12.05 -26.54
CA LEU A 22 -17.92 11.31 -25.81
C LEU A 22 -18.03 9.86 -26.29
N THR A 23 -17.89 9.64 -27.59
CA THR A 23 -17.88 8.29 -28.19
C THR A 23 -16.68 7.49 -27.68
N ALA A 24 -15.48 8.07 -27.69
CA ALA A 24 -14.26 7.43 -27.18
C ALA A 24 -14.36 7.08 -25.68
N LEU A 25 -14.91 7.98 -24.87
CA LEU A 25 -15.14 7.74 -23.45
C LEU A 25 -16.16 6.62 -23.19
N THR A 26 -17.25 6.61 -23.95
CA THR A 26 -18.30 5.58 -23.82
C THR A 26 -17.77 4.20 -24.23
N GLN A 27 -17.01 4.12 -25.34
CA GLN A 27 -16.36 2.88 -25.78
C GLN A 27 -15.34 2.36 -24.77
N MET A 28 -14.54 3.25 -24.18
CA MET A 28 -13.59 2.89 -23.12
C MET A 28 -14.33 2.35 -21.89
N ALA A 29 -15.39 3.01 -21.44
CA ALA A 29 -16.20 2.56 -20.31
C ALA A 29 -16.77 1.15 -20.55
N GLN A 30 -17.38 0.94 -21.72
CA GLN A 30 -17.92 -0.37 -22.12
C GLN A 30 -16.83 -1.45 -22.18
N ARG A 31 -15.65 -1.15 -22.73
CA ARG A 31 -14.51 -2.10 -22.82
C ARG A 31 -14.01 -2.55 -21.45
N HIS A 32 -14.14 -1.70 -20.43
CA HIS A 32 -13.75 -2.00 -19.06
C HIS A 32 -14.91 -2.53 -18.19
N GLY A 33 -16.07 -2.84 -18.79
CA GLY A 33 -17.23 -3.35 -18.07
C GLY A 33 -17.92 -2.31 -17.18
N ILE A 34 -17.69 -1.03 -17.44
CA ILE A 34 -18.32 0.08 -16.72
C ILE A 34 -19.64 0.40 -17.42
N GLU A 35 -20.75 0.18 -16.73
CA GLU A 35 -22.07 0.55 -17.21
C GLU A 35 -22.24 2.07 -17.13
N VAL A 36 -22.49 2.71 -18.28
CA VAL A 36 -22.71 4.15 -18.34
C VAL A 36 -24.20 4.43 -18.07
N PRO A 37 -24.56 5.14 -16.98
CA PRO A 37 -25.95 5.41 -16.67
C PRO A 37 -26.66 6.17 -17.79
N SER A 38 -27.95 5.89 -17.99
CA SER A 38 -28.77 6.52 -19.03
C SER A 38 -28.74 8.04 -18.96
N THR A 39 -28.73 8.62 -17.75
CA THR A 39 -28.61 10.07 -17.52
C THR A 39 -27.37 10.67 -18.19
N VAL A 40 -26.21 10.00 -18.10
CA VAL A 40 -24.96 10.46 -18.71
C VAL A 40 -25.05 10.42 -20.23
N THR A 41 -25.63 9.35 -20.79
CA THR A 41 -25.82 9.22 -22.25
C THR A 41 -26.81 10.24 -22.82
N THR A 42 -27.84 10.63 -22.04
CA THR A 42 -28.82 11.65 -22.44
C THR A 42 -28.18 13.03 -22.47
N VAL A 43 -27.37 13.38 -21.45
CA VAL A 43 -26.61 14.63 -21.43
C VAL A 43 -25.60 14.67 -22.57
N GLY A 44 -24.85 13.59 -22.79
CA GLY A 44 -23.92 13.49 -23.91
C GLY A 44 -24.60 13.72 -25.26
N ARG A 45 -25.79 13.13 -25.47
CA ARG A 45 -26.57 13.34 -26.69
C ARG A 45 -27.06 14.78 -26.86
N ALA A 46 -27.47 15.44 -25.78
CA ALA A 46 -27.86 16.84 -25.81
C ALA A 46 -26.69 17.75 -26.21
N LEU A 47 -25.48 17.47 -25.69
CA LEU A 47 -24.27 18.20 -26.05
C LEU A 47 -23.88 18.00 -27.52
N VAL A 48 -23.90 16.76 -28.03
CA VAL A 48 -23.65 16.46 -29.45
C VAL A 48 -24.69 17.11 -30.38
N THR A 49 -25.95 17.14 -29.95
CA THR A 49 -27.02 17.80 -30.72
C THR A 49 -26.79 19.32 -30.75
N LEU A 50 -26.36 19.90 -29.63
CA LEU A 50 -26.08 21.32 -29.52
C LEU A 50 -24.83 21.71 -30.33
N GLU A 51 -23.79 20.89 -30.32
CA GLU A 51 -22.61 21.04 -31.20
C GLU A 51 -23.02 21.01 -32.67
N GLY A 52 -23.78 20.00 -33.10
CA GLY A 52 -24.24 19.90 -34.49
C GLY A 52 -25.14 21.07 -34.92
N LEU A 53 -25.99 21.58 -34.03
CA LEU A 53 -26.80 22.77 -34.31
C LEU A 53 -25.96 24.06 -34.38
N LEU A 54 -24.93 24.19 -33.55
CA LEU A 54 -24.05 25.37 -33.56
C LEU A 54 -23.14 25.37 -34.80
N ASP A 55 -22.65 24.21 -35.22
CA ASP A 55 -21.88 24.05 -36.47
C ASP A 55 -22.72 24.36 -37.72
N GLU A 56 -24.01 23.95 -37.73
CA GLU A 56 -24.91 24.21 -38.86
C GLU A 56 -25.34 25.68 -38.98
N PHE A 57 -25.63 26.35 -37.86
CA PHE A 57 -26.24 27.69 -37.88
C PHE A 57 -25.26 28.85 -37.64
N ILE A 58 -24.14 28.63 -36.94
CA ILE A 58 -23.17 29.69 -36.67
C ILE A 58 -21.72 29.15 -36.70
N PRO A 59 -21.19 28.81 -37.89
CA PRO A 59 -19.91 28.12 -38.06
C PRO A 59 -18.66 28.93 -37.67
N ASP A 60 -18.80 30.21 -37.28
CA ASP A 60 -17.70 31.14 -37.04
C ASP A 60 -17.69 31.71 -35.60
N VAL A 61 -18.38 31.04 -34.67
CA VAL A 61 -18.45 31.48 -33.26
C VAL A 61 -17.66 30.55 -32.36
N ASN A 62 -16.59 31.09 -31.79
CA ASN A 62 -15.84 30.41 -30.76
C ASN A 62 -16.67 30.37 -29.46
N MET A 63 -17.31 29.23 -29.20
CA MET A 63 -18.13 28.99 -28.00
C MET A 63 -17.38 29.31 -26.69
N ILE A 64 -16.05 29.15 -26.71
CA ILE A 64 -15.16 29.38 -25.57
C ILE A 64 -14.96 30.87 -25.36
N GLN A 65 -14.94 31.65 -26.44
CA GLN A 65 -14.90 33.12 -26.37
C GLN A 65 -16.18 33.65 -25.69
N ILE A 66 -17.35 33.11 -26.05
CA ILE A 66 -18.62 33.49 -25.41
C ILE A 66 -18.63 33.11 -23.92
N ILE A 67 -18.20 31.89 -23.59
CA ILE A 67 -18.14 31.42 -22.21
C ILE A 67 -17.13 32.24 -21.40
N SER A 68 -15.96 32.54 -21.98
CA SER A 68 -14.90 33.31 -21.34
C SER A 68 -15.31 34.76 -21.13
N ASP A 69 -15.96 35.39 -22.11
CA ASP A 69 -16.50 36.75 -21.99
C ASP A 69 -17.65 36.82 -20.99
N HIS A 70 -18.50 35.77 -20.92
CA HIS A 70 -19.55 35.67 -19.92
C HIS A 70 -18.99 35.47 -18.50
N ILE A 71 -17.97 34.63 -18.33
CA ILE A 71 -17.28 34.40 -17.04
C ILE A 71 -16.53 35.67 -16.61
N ALA A 72 -15.84 36.35 -17.53
CA ALA A 72 -15.14 37.60 -17.26
C ALA A 72 -16.10 38.76 -16.92
N ALA A 73 -17.27 38.80 -17.55
CA ALA A 73 -18.30 39.81 -17.28
C ALA A 73 -19.10 39.52 -15.99
N SER A 74 -19.28 38.25 -15.63
CA SER A 74 -20.00 37.84 -14.42
C SER A 74 -19.12 37.78 -13.16
N THR A 75 -17.80 37.70 -13.32
CA THR A 75 -16.84 37.62 -12.21
C THR A 75 -16.18 38.98 -11.96
N SER A 76 -16.82 39.80 -11.13
CA SER A 76 -16.15 40.97 -10.54
C SER A 76 -15.03 40.50 -9.61
N LYS A 77 -13.82 41.05 -9.76
CA LYS A 77 -12.64 40.74 -8.91
C LYS A 77 -12.90 40.86 -7.40
N LYS A 78 -13.97 41.58 -7.00
CA LYS A 78 -14.40 41.72 -5.61
C LYS A 78 -15.18 40.52 -5.07
N ASP A 79 -15.94 39.82 -5.90
CA ASP A 79 -16.75 38.67 -5.47
C ASP A 79 -15.90 37.41 -5.39
N PHE A 80 -14.94 37.23 -6.30
CA PHE A 80 -13.98 36.13 -6.27
C PHE A 80 -13.13 36.13 -4.99
N ALA A 81 -12.63 37.29 -4.55
CA ALA A 81 -11.84 37.41 -3.33
C ALA A 81 -12.65 37.15 -2.05
N LYS A 82 -13.96 37.45 -2.06
CA LYS A 82 -14.86 37.18 -0.93
C LYS A 82 -15.24 35.71 -0.84
N ASP A 83 -15.51 35.08 -1.97
CA ASP A 83 -15.87 33.66 -2.02
C ASP A 83 -14.66 32.77 -1.71
N GLU A 84 -13.47 33.11 -2.19
CA GLU A 84 -12.22 32.41 -1.84
C GLU A 84 -11.87 32.53 -0.34
N ALA A 85 -12.06 33.72 0.24
CA ALA A 85 -11.83 33.90 1.68
C ALA A 85 -12.87 33.13 2.52
N LYS A 86 -14.10 33.03 2.03
CA LYS A 86 -15.19 32.30 2.71
C LYS A 86 -15.01 30.79 2.58
N SER A 87 -14.57 30.29 1.42
CA SER A 87 -14.25 28.88 1.23
C SER A 87 -13.09 28.44 2.11
N LEU A 88 -12.00 29.23 2.17
CA LEU A 88 -10.85 28.94 3.04
C LEU A 88 -11.21 28.90 4.53
N VAL A 89 -12.11 29.77 4.99
CA VAL A 89 -12.57 29.77 6.39
C VAL A 89 -13.46 28.56 6.68
N ILE A 90 -14.34 28.19 5.76
CA ILE A 90 -15.22 27.02 5.92
C ILE A 90 -14.40 25.73 5.88
N GLU A 91 -13.48 25.61 4.92
CA GLU A 91 -12.58 24.46 4.78
C GLU A 91 -11.63 24.36 5.99
N GLY A 92 -11.08 25.47 6.47
CA GLY A 92 -10.26 25.50 7.67
C GLY A 92 -11.03 25.07 8.94
N HIS A 93 -12.29 25.49 9.07
CA HIS A 93 -13.14 25.07 10.17
C HIS A 93 -13.50 23.58 10.10
N GLN A 94 -13.78 23.08 8.90
CA GLN A 94 -14.07 21.68 8.67
C GLN A 94 -12.85 20.78 8.91
N ALA A 95 -11.65 21.24 8.50
CA ALA A 95 -10.39 20.56 8.78
C ALA A 95 -10.11 20.50 10.29
N LEU A 96 -10.27 21.60 11.02
CA LEU A 96 -10.11 21.62 12.48
C LEU A 96 -11.12 20.71 13.20
N HIS A 97 -12.38 20.71 12.75
CA HIS A 97 -13.40 19.82 13.31
C HIS A 97 -13.06 18.35 13.04
N SER A 98 -12.57 18.02 11.85
CA SER A 98 -12.14 16.66 11.50
C SER A 98 -10.94 16.18 12.33
N LEU A 99 -9.97 17.06 12.59
CA LEU A 99 -8.82 16.75 13.45
C LEU A 99 -9.23 16.56 14.91
N LEU A 100 -10.15 17.39 15.43
CA LEU A 100 -10.68 17.23 16.78
C LEU A 100 -11.48 15.93 16.92
N ALA A 101 -12.26 15.56 15.91
CA ALA A 101 -12.98 14.29 15.89
C ALA A 101 -12.00 13.09 15.90
N ALA A 102 -10.98 13.12 15.04
CA ALA A 102 -9.94 12.08 15.01
C ALA A 102 -9.17 11.98 16.33
N ALA A 103 -8.82 13.10 16.95
CA ALA A 103 -8.18 13.10 18.27
C ALA A 103 -9.07 12.49 19.35
N ASN A 104 -10.39 12.70 19.28
CA ASN A 104 -11.34 12.12 20.21
C ASN A 104 -11.50 10.60 19.99
N GLU A 105 -11.54 10.15 18.74
CA GLU A 105 -11.53 8.72 18.40
C GLU A 105 -10.26 8.02 18.87
N LEU A 106 -9.08 8.64 18.70
CA LEU A 106 -7.81 8.13 19.22
C LEU A 106 -7.82 8.00 20.75
N LYS A 107 -8.43 8.96 21.45
CA LYS A 107 -8.60 8.91 22.91
C LYS A 107 -9.51 7.75 23.33
N VAL A 108 -10.56 7.48 22.57
CA VAL A 108 -11.45 6.33 22.80
C VAL A 108 -10.70 5.02 22.56
N ALA A 109 -9.97 4.90 21.45
CA ALA A 109 -9.14 3.73 21.14
C ALA A 109 -8.07 3.48 22.22
N SER A 110 -7.38 4.54 22.66
CA SER A 110 -6.40 4.46 23.77
C SER A 110 -7.06 4.00 25.07
N ARG A 111 -8.25 4.52 25.41
CA ARG A 111 -9.00 4.05 26.59
C ARG A 111 -9.42 2.59 26.48
N MET A 112 -9.86 2.15 25.31
CA MET A 112 -10.20 0.74 25.06
C MET A 112 -8.97 -0.17 25.18
N LEU A 113 -7.81 0.28 24.69
CA LEU A 113 -6.53 -0.41 24.81
C LEU A 113 -6.08 -0.52 26.28
N THR A 114 -6.10 0.59 27.03
CA THR A 114 -5.74 0.60 28.46
C THR A 114 -6.68 -0.25 29.31
N ARG A 115 -7.95 -0.37 28.92
CA ARG A 115 -8.94 -1.24 29.59
C ARG A 115 -8.88 -2.70 29.13
N GLY A 116 -8.02 -3.05 28.17
CA GLY A 116 -7.95 -4.39 27.59
C GLY A 116 -9.23 -4.81 26.84
N GLN A 117 -10.08 -3.85 26.47
CA GLN A 117 -11.34 -4.08 25.74
C GLN A 117 -11.15 -4.09 24.22
N LEU A 118 -9.92 -3.87 23.75
CA LEU A 118 -9.56 -3.94 22.33
C LEU A 118 -9.68 -5.40 21.85
N ARG A 119 -10.85 -5.75 21.30
CA ARG A 119 -11.08 -7.03 20.62
C ARG A 119 -10.67 -6.88 19.17
N VAL A 120 -9.46 -7.32 18.84
CA VAL A 120 -9.04 -7.47 17.45
C VAL A 120 -9.64 -8.77 16.95
N ASN A 121 -10.64 -8.68 16.06
CA ASN A 121 -11.14 -9.82 15.30
C ASN A 121 -10.08 -10.19 14.27
N MET A 122 -9.00 -10.82 14.71
CA MET A 122 -8.12 -11.54 13.80
C MET A 122 -8.92 -12.75 13.33
N GLU A 123 -9.49 -12.69 12.12
CA GLU A 123 -9.82 -13.88 11.33
C GLU A 123 -8.51 -14.58 10.97
N MET A 124 -7.81 -15.08 11.99
CA MET A 124 -6.65 -15.91 11.85
C MET A 124 -7.19 -17.30 11.55
N VAL A 125 -7.19 -17.67 10.27
CA VAL A 125 -7.32 -19.06 9.83
C VAL A 125 -6.28 -19.87 10.62
N GLY A 126 -6.71 -20.61 11.65
CA GLY A 126 -5.82 -21.40 12.51
C GLY A 126 -4.98 -20.58 13.49
N SER A 127 -5.53 -20.33 14.68
CA SER A 127 -4.91 -19.67 15.84
C SER A 127 -3.57 -20.25 16.35
N GLN A 128 -3.00 -21.26 15.69
CA GLN A 128 -1.73 -21.86 16.07
C GLN A 128 -0.56 -21.45 15.17
N GLU A 129 -0.78 -20.86 13.99
CA GLU A 129 0.33 -20.56 13.08
C GLU A 129 1.39 -19.61 13.67
N PRO A 130 1.05 -18.45 14.27
CA PRO A 130 2.05 -17.54 14.82
C PRO A 130 2.81 -18.15 16.00
N ILE A 131 2.10 -18.90 16.85
CA ILE A 131 2.68 -19.57 18.02
C ILE A 131 3.66 -20.67 17.57
N HIS A 132 3.30 -21.45 16.53
CA HIS A 132 4.20 -22.46 15.97
C HIS A 132 5.42 -21.85 15.29
N LEU A 133 5.26 -20.71 14.59
CA LEU A 133 6.39 -20.00 14.00
C LEU A 133 7.35 -19.49 15.08
N LEU A 134 6.82 -18.90 16.15
CA LEU A 134 7.62 -18.48 17.31
C LEU A 134 8.31 -19.66 17.98
N ALA A 135 7.61 -20.76 18.22
CA ALA A 135 8.19 -21.98 18.81
C ALA A 135 9.35 -22.53 17.95
N ASN A 136 9.19 -22.52 16.62
CA ASN A 136 10.24 -22.93 15.69
C ASN A 136 11.46 -22.00 15.73
N MET A 137 11.26 -20.68 15.86
CA MET A 137 12.35 -19.72 16.01
C MET A 137 13.11 -19.93 17.32
N VAL A 138 12.39 -20.10 18.43
CA VAL A 138 12.98 -20.35 19.76
C VAL A 138 13.78 -21.66 19.74
N ASN A 139 13.25 -22.73 19.14
CA ASN A 139 13.96 -24.01 19.05
C ASN A 139 15.28 -23.88 18.27
N ARG A 140 15.29 -23.13 17.16
CA ARG A 140 16.52 -22.86 16.39
C ARG A 140 17.55 -22.10 17.23
N LEU A 141 17.10 -21.12 18.01
CA LEU A 141 17.95 -20.34 18.90
C LEU A 141 18.54 -21.21 20.02
N THR A 142 17.74 -22.06 20.66
CA THR A 142 18.23 -23.01 21.67
C THR A 142 19.30 -23.94 21.12
N MET A 143 19.07 -24.51 19.92
CA MET A 143 20.06 -25.39 19.27
C MET A 143 21.36 -24.66 18.94
N ALA A 144 21.29 -23.42 18.45
CA ALA A 144 22.46 -22.60 18.21
C ALA A 144 23.26 -22.32 19.51
N LEU A 145 22.57 -22.01 20.62
CA LEU A 145 23.22 -21.78 21.91
C LEU A 145 23.92 -23.03 22.44
N ILE A 146 23.33 -24.22 22.28
CA ILE A 146 23.96 -25.49 22.66
C ILE A 146 25.27 -25.69 21.89
N VAL A 147 25.26 -25.44 20.58
CA VAL A 147 26.46 -25.57 19.74
C VAL A 147 27.53 -24.56 20.14
N VAL A 148 27.16 -23.29 20.37
CA VAL A 148 28.09 -22.26 20.86
C VAL A 148 28.71 -22.67 22.20
N GLY A 149 27.88 -23.14 23.14
CA GLY A 149 28.35 -23.63 24.44
C GLY A 149 29.29 -24.81 24.31
N LEU A 150 29.02 -25.75 23.39
CA LEU A 150 29.87 -26.90 23.15
C LEU A 150 31.21 -26.49 22.51
N PHE A 151 31.22 -25.53 21.58
CA PHE A 151 32.45 -24.96 21.03
C PHE A 151 33.29 -24.31 22.11
N ILE A 152 32.70 -23.42 22.91
CA ILE A 152 33.40 -22.71 23.99
C ILE A 152 33.93 -23.71 25.04
N GLY A 153 33.10 -24.66 25.47
CA GLY A 153 33.49 -25.70 26.42
C GLY A 153 34.64 -26.56 25.89
N SER A 154 34.58 -26.94 24.62
CA SER A 154 35.66 -27.68 23.94
C SER A 154 36.94 -26.86 23.84
N SER A 155 36.85 -25.56 23.57
CA SER A 155 37.99 -24.64 23.59
C SER A 155 38.64 -24.57 24.97
N ILE A 156 37.84 -24.43 26.03
CA ILE A 156 38.35 -24.35 27.40
C ILE A 156 39.05 -25.66 27.78
N VAL A 157 38.45 -26.82 27.48
CA VAL A 157 39.07 -28.14 27.75
C VAL A 157 40.36 -28.33 26.96
N TYR A 158 40.39 -27.85 25.71
CA TYR A 158 41.59 -27.87 24.88
C TYR A 158 42.71 -27.03 25.50
N TYR A 159 42.44 -25.81 25.96
CA TYR A 159 43.43 -24.95 26.61
C TYR A 159 43.83 -25.44 28.00
N ALA A 160 42.91 -26.05 28.74
CA ALA A 160 43.17 -26.58 30.08
C ALA A 160 44.11 -27.81 30.07
N GLY A 161 44.40 -28.41 28.91
CA GLY A 161 45.40 -29.48 28.80
C GLY A 161 45.02 -30.76 29.57
N ILE A 162 43.72 -31.02 29.74
CA ILE A 162 43.22 -32.16 30.52
C ILE A 162 43.67 -33.46 29.86
N LYS A 163 44.42 -34.30 30.59
CA LYS A 163 44.85 -35.62 30.14
C LYS A 163 43.63 -36.55 30.00
N PRO A 164 43.56 -37.43 28.99
CA PRO A 164 44.63 -37.86 28.08
C PRO A 164 44.87 -36.91 26.90
N VAL A 165 46.16 -36.63 26.64
CA VAL A 165 46.64 -35.86 25.49
C VAL A 165 47.37 -36.80 24.53
N ILE A 166 47.06 -36.71 23.24
CA ILE A 166 47.75 -37.45 22.17
C ILE A 166 48.30 -36.41 21.19
N PHE A 167 49.59 -36.49 20.85
CA PHE A 167 50.28 -35.50 20.01
C PHE A 167 50.17 -34.04 20.52
N GLY A 168 50.07 -33.83 21.84
CA GLY A 168 49.93 -32.50 22.43
C GLY A 168 48.51 -31.91 22.37
N ILE A 169 47.54 -32.66 21.83
CA ILE A 169 46.14 -32.26 21.73
C ILE A 169 45.31 -33.04 22.77
N PRO A 170 44.54 -32.37 23.65
CA PRO A 170 43.59 -33.05 24.52
C PRO A 170 42.49 -33.75 23.72
N ILE A 171 42.38 -35.07 23.87
CA ILE A 171 41.43 -35.89 23.10
C ILE A 171 39.98 -35.44 23.38
N VAL A 172 39.70 -35.10 24.64
CA VAL A 172 38.35 -34.69 25.08
C VAL A 172 37.92 -33.38 24.41
N GLY A 173 38.82 -32.39 24.33
CA GLY A 173 38.54 -31.14 23.64
C GLY A 173 38.36 -31.34 22.13
N PHE A 174 39.21 -32.18 21.52
CA PHE A 174 39.10 -32.49 20.09
C PHE A 174 37.78 -33.20 19.75
N LEU A 175 37.38 -34.21 20.53
CA LEU A 175 36.08 -34.88 20.38
C LEU A 175 34.92 -33.89 20.50
N GLY A 176 34.98 -32.97 21.47
CA GLY A 176 33.98 -31.93 21.64
C GLY A 176 33.83 -31.04 20.40
N TYR A 177 34.95 -30.64 19.76
CA TYR A 177 34.93 -29.91 18.50
C TYR A 177 34.34 -30.71 17.34
N VAL A 178 34.68 -32.00 17.21
CA VAL A 178 34.13 -32.87 16.16
C VAL A 178 32.61 -33.01 16.32
N ILE A 179 32.13 -33.22 17.54
CA ILE A 179 30.69 -33.30 17.83
C ILE A 179 30.00 -31.96 17.56
N ALA A 180 30.59 -30.85 18.00
CA ALA A 180 30.06 -29.51 17.74
C ALA A 180 29.96 -29.20 16.24
N PHE A 181 30.95 -29.61 15.46
CA PHE A 181 30.96 -29.46 14.01
C PHE A 181 29.84 -30.26 13.34
N VAL A 182 29.69 -31.54 13.70
CA VAL A 182 28.60 -32.39 13.16
C VAL A 182 27.23 -31.82 13.51
N LEU A 183 27.03 -31.39 14.76
CA LEU A 183 25.77 -30.76 15.19
C LEU A 183 25.50 -29.44 14.47
N SER A 184 26.52 -28.61 14.26
CA SER A 184 26.41 -27.35 13.53
C SER A 184 25.96 -27.58 12.08
N VAL A 185 26.60 -28.51 11.39
CA VAL A 185 26.22 -28.89 10.02
C VAL A 185 24.79 -29.43 9.98
N TRP A 186 24.42 -30.29 10.93
CA TRP A 186 23.07 -30.85 11.01
C TRP A 186 21.99 -29.78 11.23
N ILE A 187 22.24 -28.77 12.09
CA ILE A 187 21.32 -27.64 12.31
C ILE A 187 21.12 -26.82 11.02
N VAL A 188 22.20 -26.55 10.29
CA VAL A 188 22.13 -25.82 9.01
C VAL A 188 21.24 -26.58 8.01
N PHE A 189 21.41 -27.90 7.92
CA PHE A 189 20.55 -28.76 7.10
C PHE A 189 19.09 -28.74 7.58
N ASP A 190 18.84 -28.87 8.88
CA ASP A 190 17.49 -28.85 9.45
C ASP A 190 16.77 -27.52 9.15
N ILE A 191 17.47 -26.38 9.29
CA ILE A 191 16.93 -25.05 8.98
C ILE A 191 16.60 -24.91 7.49
N TYR A 192 17.50 -25.35 6.60
CA TYR A 192 17.34 -25.23 5.16
C TYR A 192 16.22 -26.14 4.62
N PHE A 193 16.14 -27.38 5.11
CA PHE A 193 15.15 -28.35 4.65
C PHE A 193 13.76 -28.14 5.26
N LYS A 194 13.64 -27.82 6.55
CA LYS A 194 12.32 -27.51 7.15
C LYS A 194 11.73 -26.20 6.64
N GLY A 195 12.57 -25.25 6.21
CA GLY A 195 12.10 -24.03 5.54
C GLY A 195 11.33 -24.29 4.25
N ARG A 196 11.56 -25.42 3.57
CA ARG A 196 10.83 -25.82 2.34
C ARG A 196 9.58 -26.65 2.60
N SER A 197 9.47 -27.33 3.75
CA SER A 197 8.33 -28.22 4.05
C SER A 197 7.04 -27.46 4.38
N ASN A 198 7.13 -26.23 4.89
CA ASN A 198 5.96 -25.43 5.27
C ASN A 198 5.24 -24.72 4.10
N LYS A 199 5.70 -24.91 2.85
CA LYS A 199 5.11 -24.25 1.67
C LYS A 199 4.17 -25.16 0.86
N LYS A 200 3.86 -26.36 1.36
CA LYS A 200 3.10 -27.39 0.63
C LYS A 200 1.87 -27.95 1.36
N ARG A 201 1.40 -27.31 2.42
CA ARG A 201 0.14 -27.70 3.07
C ARG A 201 -0.73 -26.47 3.26
#